data_AF-A0A7C0UZW4-F1
#
_entry.id   AF-A0A7C0UZW4-F1
#
_cell.length_a   1.000
_cell.length_b   1.000
_cell.length_c   1.000
_cell.angle_alpha   90.00
_cell.angle_beta   90.00
_cell.angle_gamma   90.00
#
_symmetry.space_group_name_H-M   'P 1'
#
loop_
_entity.id
_entity.type
_entity.pdbx_description
1 polymer ?
#
loop_
_entity_poly.entity_id
_entity_poly.type
_entity_poly.pdbx_seq_one_letter_code
_entity_poly.pdbx_strand_id
1 'polypeptide(L)' 'MSNIDIKGATLTGKNEKLKTLPKIRQLLEEVIETIEILTDRELMKSVRESEKDLRERRTLTYKQLLEELDINEKEI' A
#
# COMPACT_ATOMS: atom_id res chain seq x y z
N MET A 1 22.29 18.27 -16.96
CA MET A 1 22.23 16.88 -16.44
C MET A 1 22.90 16.88 -15.09
N SER A 2 22.14 16.69 -14.01
CA SER A 2 22.65 16.75 -12.64
C SER A 2 23.33 15.43 -12.29
N ASN A 3 24.65 15.47 -12.12
CA ASN A 3 25.42 14.36 -11.57
C ASN A 3 25.27 14.40 -10.04
N ILE A 4 24.77 13.32 -9.46
CA ILE A 4 24.86 13.10 -8.01
C ILE A 4 26.18 12.35 -7.78
N ASP A 5 27.16 13.04 -7.21
CA ASP A 5 28.48 12.51 -6.90
C ASP A 5 28.45 11.82 -5.53
N ILE A 6 28.40 10.49 -5.55
CA ILE A 6 28.63 9.66 -4.37
C ILE A 6 30.04 9.12 -4.54
N LYS A 7 30.99 9.74 -3.82
CA LYS A 7 32.43 9.42 -3.76
C LYS A 7 32.87 8.17 -4.56
N GLY A 8 33.47 8.41 -5.73
CA GLY A 8 34.47 7.50 -6.30
C GLY A 8 34.02 6.50 -7.36
N ALA A 9 32.87 6.68 -8.03
CA ALA A 9 32.60 5.96 -9.28
C ALA A 9 31.69 6.80 -10.20
N THR A 10 32.24 7.31 -11.30
CA THR A 10 31.45 7.75 -12.44
C THR A 10 30.66 6.56 -13.00
N LEU A 11 29.38 6.47 -12.65
CA LEU A 11 28.49 5.40 -13.08
C LEU A 11 28.04 5.63 -14.54
N THR A 12 28.86 5.20 -15.50
CA THR A 12 28.51 5.22 -16.92
C THR A 12 27.42 4.18 -17.22
N GLY A 13 26.27 4.63 -17.75
CA GLY A 13 24.98 3.94 -17.83
C GLY A 13 24.84 2.71 -18.76
N LYS A 14 25.75 1.73 -18.72
CA LYS A 14 25.65 0.46 -19.46
C LYS A 14 25.90 -0.81 -18.64
N ASN A 15 25.79 -0.74 -17.30
CA ASN A 15 25.98 -1.92 -16.46
C ASN A 15 24.64 -2.61 -16.18
N GLU A 16 24.44 -3.83 -16.67
CA GLU A 16 23.18 -4.59 -16.55
C GLU A 16 22.74 -4.79 -15.08
N LYS A 17 23.70 -4.88 -14.16
CA LYS A 17 23.48 -4.93 -12.71
C LYS A 17 22.87 -3.65 -12.12
N LEU A 18 22.98 -2.50 -12.80
CA LEU A 18 22.35 -1.25 -12.35
C LEU A 18 20.85 -1.23 -12.68
N LYS A 19 20.37 -2.07 -13.61
CA LYS A 19 18.94 -2.19 -13.93
C LYS A 19 18.13 -2.85 -12.81
N THR A 20 18.76 -3.55 -11.88
CA THR A 20 18.08 -4.19 -10.74
C THR A 20 17.94 -3.26 -9.54
N LEU A 21 18.74 -2.18 -9.44
CA LEU A 21 18.67 -1.22 -8.34
C LEU A 21 17.30 -0.54 -8.21
N PRO A 22 16.62 -0.09 -9.29
CA PRO A 22 15.28 0.47 -9.18
C PRO A 22 14.27 -0.53 -8.60
N LYS A 23 14.37 -1.81 -8.98
CA LYS A 23 13.50 -2.88 -8.46
C LYS A 23 13.75 -3.13 -6.97
N ILE A 24 15.01 -3.14 -6.55
CA ILE A 24 15.39 -3.29 -5.14
C ILE A 24 14.87 -2.10 -4.33
N ARG A 25 15.02 -0.86 -4.85
CA ARG A 25 14.47 0.33 -4.19
C ARG A 25 12.96 0.22 -4.01
N GLN A 26 12.23 -0.16 -5.06
CA GLN A 26 10.79 -0.34 -4.98
C GLN A 26 10.39 -1.39 -3.93
N LEU A 27 11.06 -2.54 -3.89
CA LEU A 27 10.78 -3.56 -2.87
C LEU A 27 11.06 -3.06 -1.45
N LEU A 28 12.10 -2.23 -1.27
CA LEU A 28 12.36 -1.62 0.02
C LEU A 28 11.29 -0.60 0.41
N GLU A 29 10.79 0.19 -0.55
CA GLU A 29 9.66 1.11 -0.34
C GLU A 29 8.41 0.35 0.10
N GLU A 30 8.05 -0.74 -0.59
CA GLU A 30 6.90 -1.60 -0.24
C GLU A 30 7.04 -2.22 1.17
N VAL A 31 8.25 -2.64 1.55
CA VAL A 31 8.53 -3.17 2.90
C VAL A 31 8.43 -2.09 3.97
N ILE A 32 8.93 -0.87 3.69
CA ILE A 32 8.81 0.26 4.61
C ILE A 32 7.33 0.61 4.84
N GLU A 33 6.54 0.72 3.78
CA GLU A 33 5.09 0.98 3.87
C GLU A 33 4.37 -0.11 4.68
N THR A 34 4.74 -1.37 4.47
CA THR A 34 4.20 -2.49 5.27
C THR A 34 4.51 -2.32 6.76
N ILE A 35 5.74 -1.91 7.11
CA ILE A 35 6.14 -1.67 8.50
C ILE A 35 5.37 -0.47 9.08
N GLU A 36 5.21 0.61 8.32
CA GLU A 36 4.42 1.78 8.72
C GLU A 36 2.98 1.38 9.08
N ILE A 37 2.31 0.60 8.22
CA ILE A 37 0.96 0.06 8.50
C ILE A 37 0.95 -0.81 9.76
N LEU A 38 1.89 -1.75 9.90
CA LEU A 38 1.92 -2.69 11.03
C LEU A 38 2.23 -2.00 12.36
N THR A 39 2.94 -0.88 12.34
CA THR A 39 3.29 -0.12 13.54
C THR A 39 2.20 0.85 13.99
N ASP A 40 1.26 1.20 13.11
CA ASP A 40 0.07 1.96 13.48
C ASP A 40 -0.88 1.09 14.31
N ARG A 41 -0.96 1.40 15.61
CA ARG A 41 -1.75 0.64 16.57
C ARG A 41 -3.25 0.79 16.36
N GLU A 42 -3.72 1.98 16.00
CA GLU A 42 -5.15 2.25 15.82
C GLU A 42 -5.64 1.63 14.52
N LEU A 43 -4.87 1.75 13.44
CA LEU A 43 -5.14 1.06 12.19
C LEU A 43 -5.20 -0.46 12.40
N MET A 44 -4.18 -1.04 13.03
CA MET A 44 -4.16 -2.48 13.30
C MET A 44 -5.27 -2.93 14.25
N LYS A 45 -5.76 -2.06 15.14
CA LYS A 45 -6.93 -2.33 15.97
C LYS A 45 -8.20 -2.37 15.12
N SER A 46 -8.40 -1.37 14.24
CA SER A 46 -9.51 -1.35 13.29
C SER A 46 -9.53 -2.59 12.41
N VAL A 47 -8.38 -3.01 11.88
CA VAL A 47 -8.26 -4.24 11.08
C VAL A 47 -8.73 -5.46 11.86
N ARG A 48 -8.29 -5.64 13.11
CA ARG A 48 -8.71 -6.76 13.96
C ARG A 48 -10.20 -6.75 14.28
N GLU A 49 -10.78 -5.56 14.45
CA GLU A 49 -12.23 -5.39 14.65
C GLU A 49 -13.00 -5.80 13.38
N SER A 50 -12.56 -5.35 12.20
CA SER A 50 -13.14 -5.78 10.92
C SER A 50 -12.99 -7.29 10.66
N GLU A 51 -11.87 -7.90 11.03
CA GLU A 51 -11.72 -9.37 10.95
C GLU A 51 -12.71 -10.11 11.86
N LYS A 52 -13.00 -9.55 13.04
CA LYS A 52 -14.03 -10.09 13.93
C LYS A 52 -15.42 -9.94 13.32
N ASP A 53 -15.71 -8.81 12.70
CA ASP A 53 -16.97 -8.57 11.99
C ASP A 53 -17.19 -9.59 10.87
N LEU A 54 -16.15 -9.89 10.08
CA LEU A 54 -16.19 -10.93 9.06
C LEU A 54 -16.53 -12.31 9.65
N ARG A 55 -15.84 -12.71 10.73
CA ARG A 55 -16.09 -14.00 11.41
C ARG A 55 -17.50 -14.10 11.98
N GLU A 56 -18.01 -13.00 12.53
CA GLU A 56 -19.32 -12.93 13.17
C GLU A 56 -20.44 -12.58 12.17
N ARG A 57 -20.13 -12.51 10.86
CA ARG A 57 -21.05 -12.14 9.78
C ARG A 57 -21.73 -10.78 9.99
N ARG A 58 -21.05 -9.85 10.66
CA ARG A 58 -21.44 -8.43 10.80
C ARG A 58 -20.99 -7.63 9.59
N THR A 59 -21.42 -8.06 8.40
CA THR A 59 -21.05 -7.46 7.12
C THR A 59 -22.29 -7.03 6.36
N LEU A 60 -22.18 -5.94 5.61
CA LEU A 60 -23.21 -5.48 4.69
C LEU A 60 -22.83 -5.87 3.26
N THR A 61 -23.81 -6.30 2.49
CA THR A 61 -23.66 -6.36 1.03
C THR A 61 -23.71 -4.96 0.45
N TYR A 62 -23.19 -4.80 -0.77
CA TYR A 62 -23.24 -3.52 -1.49
C TYR A 62 -24.67 -2.94 -1.58
N LYS A 63 -25.66 -3.79 -1.88
CA LYS A 63 -27.07 -3.37 -1.95
C LYS A 63 -27.60 -2.89 -0.60
N GLN A 64 -27.31 -3.63 0.48
CA GLN A 64 -27.72 -3.23 1.83
C GLN A 64 -27.07 -1.92 2.25
N LEU A 65 -25.82 -1.67 1.84
CA LEU A 65 -25.13 -0.40 2.09
C LEU A 65 -25.80 0.76 1.35
N LEU A 66 -26.17 0.58 0.08
CA LEU A 66 -26.88 1.61 -0.69
C LEU A 66 -28.25 1.93 -0.08
N GLU A 67 -28.99 0.90 0.36
CA GLU A 67 -30.26 1.06 1.07
C GLU A 67 -30.09 1.82 2.39
N GLU A 68 -29.05 1.50 3.18
CA GLU A 68 -28.75 2.19 4.45
C GLU A 68 -28.37 3.67 4.24
N LEU A 69 -27.69 3.97 3.12
CA LEU A 69 -27.27 5.33 2.78
C LEU A 69 -28.31 6.13 1.99
N ASP A 70 -29.48 5.55 1.70
CA ASP A 70 -30.53 6.15 0.85
C ASP A 70 -30.01 6.56 -0.55
N ILE A 71 -29.09 5.77 -1.10
CA ILE A 71 -28.51 6.01 -2.42
C ILE A 71 -29.20 5.14 -3.46
N ASN A 72 -29.74 5.77 -4.50
CA ASN A 72 -30.27 5.06 -5.65
C ASN A 72 -29.12 4.57 -6.54
N GLU A 73 -29.00 3.25 -6.71
CA GLU A 73 -27.97 2.61 -7.55
C GLU A 73 -27.92 3.18 -8.98
N LYS A 74 -29.03 3.74 -9.49
CA LYS A 74 -29.11 4.33 -10.84
C LYS A 74 -28.55 5.75 -10.95
N GLU A 75 -28.17 6.37 -9.84
CA GLU A 75 -27.66 7.75 -9.76
C GLU A 75 -26.13 7.80 -9.54
N ILE A 76 -25.49 6.64 -9.38
CA ILE A 76 -24.02 6.44 -9.33
C ILE A 76 -23.51 6.10 -10.73
#